data_AF-A0A7I7XV09-F1
#
_entry.id   AF-A0A7I7XV09-F1
#
_cell.length_a   1.000
_cell.length_b   1.000
_cell.length_c   1.000
_cell.angle_alpha   90.00
_cell.angle_beta   90.00
_cell.angle_gamma   90.00
#
_symmetry.space_group_name_H-M   'P 1'
#
loop_
_entity.id
_entity.type
_entity.pdbx_description
1 polymer ?
#
loop_
_entity_poly.entity_id
_entity_poly.type
_entity_poly.pdbx_seq_one_letter_code
_entity_poly.pdbx_strand_id
1 'polypeptide(L)'
;MKAASIAFAAVAVALGLAAPAQADPDTDFTNALHIYGIYGQKDYNAWIGKIACKRLARGVDADAFASAEFVLDQLDKGSTTEQAWQFLGLAIPTYCPDKQYVLQQAAGQPVAPPADVSGPVLPAERG
;
A
#
# COMPACT_ATOMS: atom_id res chain seq x y z
N MET A 1 44.11 26.15 39.67
CA MET A 1 42.81 25.45 39.58
C MET A 1 41.86 26.31 38.77
N LYS A 2 41.07 25.73 37.85
CA LYS A 2 40.23 26.38 36.81
C LYS A 2 41.09 26.74 35.58
N ALA A 3 40.84 26.30 34.35
CA ALA A 3 39.67 25.72 33.72
C ALA A 3 40.12 24.67 32.69
N ALA A 4 39.74 23.40 32.88
CA ALA A 4 40.04 22.34 31.92
C ALA A 4 38.88 21.33 31.93
N SER A 5 37.65 21.79 31.70
CA SER A 5 36.49 20.90 31.77
C SER A 5 35.26 21.41 31.02
N ILE A 6 35.37 22.13 29.90
CA ILE A 6 34.19 22.50 29.10
C ILE A 6 34.54 22.48 27.61
N ALA A 7 34.78 21.29 27.04
CA ALA A 7 34.92 21.16 25.59
C ALA A 7 34.36 19.85 25.00
N PHE A 8 33.60 19.06 25.78
CA PHE A 8 33.08 17.76 25.33
C PHE A 8 31.54 17.64 25.34
N ALA A 9 30.80 18.70 25.70
CA ALA A 9 29.35 18.60 25.88
C ALA A 9 28.50 19.01 24.67
N ALA A 10 29.10 19.41 23.53
CA ALA A 10 28.35 20.08 22.45
C ALA A 10 28.02 19.21 21.21
N VAL A 11 28.42 17.93 21.14
CA VAL A 11 28.30 17.13 19.89
C VAL A 11 27.25 16.00 19.97
N ALA A 12 26.51 15.85 21.07
CA ALA A 12 25.64 14.69 21.28
C ALA A 12 24.15 14.86 20.89
N VAL A 13 23.68 16.05 20.51
CA VAL A 13 22.22 16.33 20.40
C VAL A 13 21.67 16.32 18.96
N ALA A 14 22.50 16.08 17.94
CA ALA A 14 22.07 16.22 16.53
C ALA A 14 21.49 14.95 15.87
N LEU A 15 21.34 13.82 16.59
CA LEU A 15 20.86 12.56 15.99
C LEU A 15 19.36 12.27 16.21
N GLY A 16 18.63 13.15 16.92
CA GLY A 16 17.26 12.87 17.35
C GLY A 16 16.13 13.25 16.39
N LEU A 17 16.42 13.89 15.24
CA LEU A 17 15.39 14.48 14.36
C LEU A 17 15.43 13.97 12.92
N ALA A 18 16.13 12.87 12.64
CA ALA A 18 15.91 12.16 11.39
C ALA A 18 14.54 11.48 11.47
N ALA A 19 13.48 12.22 11.13
CA ALA A 19 12.21 11.60 10.76
C ALA A 19 12.54 10.51 9.73
N PRO A 20 11.94 9.31 9.83
CA PRO A 20 12.16 8.28 8.82
C PRO A 20 11.91 8.94 7.47
N ALA A 21 12.91 8.90 6.59
CA ALA A 21 12.72 9.25 5.19
C ALA A 21 11.72 8.22 4.67
N GLN A 22 10.42 8.54 4.76
CA GLN A 22 9.38 7.67 4.28
C GLN A 22 9.62 7.59 2.78
N ALA A 23 10.02 6.40 2.31
CA ALA A 23 10.28 6.18 0.90
C ALA A 23 9.04 6.59 0.11
N ASP A 24 9.30 7.15 -1.08
CA ASP A 24 8.25 7.40 -2.06
C ASP A 24 7.55 6.05 -2.33
N PRO A 25 6.25 5.90 -1.96
CA PRO A 25 5.55 4.63 -2.13
C PRO A 25 5.52 4.17 -3.59
N ASP A 26 5.66 5.09 -4.55
CA ASP A 26 5.73 4.77 -5.97
C ASP A 26 7.05 4.05 -6.32
N THR A 27 8.14 4.39 -5.64
CA THR A 27 9.45 3.72 -5.78
C THR A 27 9.39 2.30 -5.24
N ASP A 28 8.85 2.13 -4.03
CA ASP A 28 8.72 0.80 -3.41
C ASP A 28 7.75 -0.10 -4.20
N PHE A 29 6.64 0.47 -4.66
CA PHE A 29 5.68 -0.23 -5.53
C PHE A 29 6.34 -0.73 -6.82
N THR A 30 7.11 0.14 -7.49
CA THR A 30 7.81 -0.24 -8.73
C THR A 30 8.86 -1.31 -8.48
N ASN A 31 9.60 -1.22 -7.37
CA ASN A 31 10.56 -2.25 -7.00
C ASN A 31 9.89 -3.60 -6.70
N ALA A 32 8.72 -3.60 -6.07
CA ALA A 32 7.95 -4.81 -5.82
C ALA A 32 7.46 -5.45 -7.14
N LEU A 33 7.04 -4.65 -8.12
CA LEU A 33 6.61 -5.14 -9.44
C LEU A 33 7.72 -5.90 -10.19
N HIS A 34 8.98 -5.50 -10.02
CA HIS A 34 10.11 -6.17 -10.66
C HIS A 34 10.28 -7.63 -10.22
N ILE A 35 9.84 -8.00 -9.01
CA ILE A 35 9.86 -9.40 -8.54
C ILE A 35 8.96 -10.28 -9.41
N TYR A 36 7.89 -9.71 -9.97
CA TYR A 36 6.93 -10.41 -10.83
C TYR A 36 7.25 -10.25 -12.32
N GLY A 37 8.44 -9.72 -12.65
CA GLY A 37 8.85 -9.45 -14.02
C GLY A 37 8.00 -8.36 -14.69
N ILE A 38 7.35 -7.49 -13.91
CA ILE A 38 6.57 -6.37 -14.41
C ILE A 38 7.47 -5.14 -14.41
N TYR A 39 7.90 -4.73 -15.60
CA TYR A 39 8.78 -3.59 -15.80
C TYR A 39 8.00 -2.41 -16.36
N GLY A 40 8.46 -1.19 -16.07
CA GLY A 40 7.82 0.03 -16.54
C GLY A 40 8.43 1.27 -15.91
N GLN A 41 7.99 2.43 -16.37
CA GLN A 41 8.37 3.70 -15.73
C GLN A 41 7.66 3.82 -14.37
N LYS A 42 8.40 4.22 -13.33
CA LYS A 42 7.90 4.36 -11.96
C LYS A 42 6.55 5.10 -11.89
N ASP A 43 6.52 6.29 -12.46
CA ASP A 43 5.34 7.17 -12.39
C ASP A 43 4.17 6.63 -13.22
N TYR A 44 4.45 5.86 -14.29
CA TYR A 44 3.42 5.22 -15.10
C TYR A 44 2.78 4.04 -14.35
N ASN A 45 3.60 3.18 -13.74
CA ASN A 45 3.11 2.10 -12.89
C ASN A 45 2.31 2.65 -11.71
N ALA A 46 2.82 3.67 -11.02
CA ALA A 46 2.07 4.33 -9.96
C ALA A 46 0.74 4.94 -10.45
N TRP A 47 0.73 5.52 -11.66
CA TRP A 47 -0.48 6.06 -12.27
C TRP A 47 -1.53 4.96 -12.54
N ILE A 48 -1.13 3.81 -13.10
CA ILE A 48 -2.04 2.67 -13.32
C ILE A 48 -2.67 2.24 -11.98
N GLY A 49 -1.86 2.04 -10.93
CA GLY A 49 -2.35 1.64 -9.61
C GLY A 49 -3.34 2.64 -9.00
N LYS A 50 -3.01 3.94 -9.06
CA LYS A 50 -3.89 5.01 -8.57
C LYS A 50 -5.19 5.11 -9.39
N ILE A 51 -5.15 4.84 -10.70
CA ILE A 51 -6.35 4.83 -11.55
C ILE A 51 -7.23 3.61 -11.27
N ALA A 52 -6.66 2.42 -11.11
CA ALA A 52 -7.42 1.21 -10.72
C ALA A 52 -8.20 1.47 -9.42
N CYS A 53 -7.53 2.01 -8.40
CA CYS A 53 -8.17 2.42 -7.16
C CYS A 53 -9.28 3.47 -7.35
N LYS A 54 -9.06 4.48 -8.21
CA LYS A 54 -10.07 5.51 -8.52
C LYS A 54 -11.27 4.92 -9.26
N ARG A 55 -11.06 3.95 -10.14
CA ARG A 55 -12.12 3.25 -10.89
C ARG A 55 -13.00 2.45 -9.94
N LEU A 56 -12.40 1.70 -9.01
CA LEU A 56 -13.12 1.01 -7.93
C LEU A 56 -13.92 2.00 -7.07
N ALA A 57 -13.30 3.10 -6.63
CA ALA A 57 -13.97 4.09 -5.78
C ALA A 57 -15.15 4.79 -6.47
N ARG A 58 -15.15 4.85 -7.80
CA ARG A 58 -16.23 5.45 -8.61
C ARG A 58 -17.23 4.42 -9.14
N GLY A 59 -17.05 3.13 -8.84
CA GLY A 59 -17.87 2.05 -9.39
C GLY A 59 -17.74 1.87 -10.89
N VAL A 60 -16.65 2.36 -11.50
CA VAL A 60 -16.32 2.08 -12.92
C VAL A 60 -15.86 0.64 -13.06
N ASP A 61 -15.01 0.19 -12.13
CA ASP A 61 -14.73 -1.23 -11.94
C ASP A 61 -15.69 -1.74 -10.87
N ALA A 62 -16.49 -2.74 -11.22
CA ALA A 62 -17.47 -3.32 -10.30
C ALA A 62 -16.80 -4.20 -9.22
N ASP A 63 -15.67 -4.80 -9.55
CA ASP A 63 -14.93 -5.73 -8.70
C ASP A 63 -13.44 -5.75 -9.07
N ALA A 64 -12.68 -6.63 -8.38
CA ALA A 64 -11.26 -6.79 -8.65
C ALA A 64 -10.95 -7.39 -10.04
N PHE A 65 -11.89 -8.15 -10.65
CA PHE A 65 -11.69 -8.74 -11.97
C PHE A 65 -11.69 -7.64 -13.04
N ALA A 66 -12.64 -6.71 -12.98
CA ALA A 66 -12.68 -5.56 -13.86
C ALA A 66 -11.43 -4.67 -13.70
N SER A 67 -10.95 -4.47 -12.46
CA SER A 67 -9.70 -3.75 -12.23
C SER A 67 -8.47 -4.51 -12.75
N ALA A 68 -8.42 -5.84 -12.65
CA ALA A 68 -7.32 -6.63 -13.17
C ALA A 68 -7.28 -6.60 -14.71
N GLU A 69 -8.45 -6.61 -15.36
CA GLU A 69 -8.56 -6.42 -16.81
C GLU A 69 -8.04 -5.03 -17.23
N PHE A 70 -8.47 -3.97 -16.55
CA PHE A 70 -7.94 -2.62 -16.78
C PHE A 70 -6.42 -2.58 -16.63
N VAL A 71 -5.87 -3.17 -15.56
CA VAL A 71 -4.42 -3.21 -15.34
C VAL A 71 -3.74 -3.93 -16.49
N LEU A 72 -4.23 -5.11 -16.90
CA LEU A 72 -3.66 -5.89 -18.00
C LEU A 72 -3.59 -5.06 -19.30
N ASP A 73 -4.64 -4.30 -19.60
CA ASP A 73 -4.71 -3.42 -20.78
C ASP A 73 -3.70 -2.27 -20.75
N GLN A 74 -3.19 -1.89 -19.56
CA GLN A 74 -2.19 -0.84 -19.42
C GLN A 74 -0.74 -1.36 -19.44
N LEU A 75 -0.53 -2.65 -19.16
CA LEU A 75 0.80 -3.25 -19.13
C LEU A 75 1.36 -3.48 -20.54
N ASP A 76 2.65 -3.79 -20.62
CA ASP A 76 3.32 -4.07 -21.88
C ASP A 76 2.67 -5.23 -22.64
N LYS A 77 2.70 -5.15 -23.98
CA LYS A 77 2.18 -6.21 -24.84
C LYS A 77 2.90 -7.53 -24.56
N GLY A 78 2.13 -8.56 -24.22
CA GLY A 78 2.66 -9.87 -23.82
C GLY A 78 2.65 -10.12 -22.30
N SER A 79 2.24 -9.13 -21.50
CA SER A 79 1.95 -9.34 -20.09
C SER A 79 0.84 -10.36 -19.88
N THR A 80 0.87 -11.05 -18.75
CA THR A 80 -0.10 -12.11 -18.44
C THR A 80 -1.18 -11.65 -17.47
N THR A 81 -2.31 -12.35 -17.47
CA THR A 81 -3.36 -12.15 -16.47
C THR A 81 -2.82 -12.30 -15.04
N GLU A 82 -1.91 -13.25 -14.80
CA GLU A 82 -1.24 -13.42 -13.51
C GLU A 82 -0.48 -12.14 -13.11
N GLN A 83 0.30 -11.56 -14.02
CA GLN A 83 1.01 -10.31 -13.76
C GLN A 83 0.06 -9.15 -13.45
N ALA A 84 -1.07 -9.06 -14.13
CA ALA A 84 -2.08 -8.04 -13.81
C ALA A 84 -2.66 -8.22 -12.41
N TRP A 85 -2.89 -9.46 -11.96
CA TRP A 85 -3.32 -9.75 -10.59
C TRP A 85 -2.25 -9.43 -9.55
N GLN A 86 -0.98 -9.77 -9.82
CA GLN A 86 0.13 -9.41 -8.93
C GLN A 86 0.27 -7.88 -8.81
N PHE A 87 0.16 -7.17 -9.93
CA PHE A 87 0.13 -5.72 -9.94
C PHE A 87 -1.03 -5.17 -9.10
N LEU A 88 -2.25 -5.64 -9.33
CA LEU A 88 -3.43 -5.17 -8.61
C LEU A 88 -3.34 -5.49 -7.11
N GLY A 89 -2.85 -6.68 -6.77
CA GLY A 89 -2.62 -7.15 -5.41
C GLY A 89 -1.62 -6.28 -4.63
N LEU A 90 -0.65 -5.67 -5.32
CA LEU A 90 0.25 -4.67 -4.75
C LEU A 90 -0.39 -3.27 -4.72
N ALA A 91 -1.14 -2.90 -5.77
CA ALA A 91 -1.68 -1.56 -5.93
C ALA A 91 -2.74 -1.21 -4.86
N ILE A 92 -3.64 -2.14 -4.56
CA ILE A 92 -4.73 -1.93 -3.59
C ILE A 92 -4.22 -1.59 -2.19
N PRO A 93 -3.35 -2.41 -1.55
CA PRO A 93 -2.82 -2.06 -0.24
C PRO A 93 -1.95 -0.80 -0.25
N THR A 94 -1.33 -0.46 -1.39
CA THR A 94 -0.47 0.74 -1.51
C THR A 94 -1.27 2.03 -1.67
N TYR A 95 -2.35 2.02 -2.47
CA TYR A 95 -3.03 3.25 -2.92
C TYR A 95 -4.51 3.37 -2.50
N CYS A 96 -5.18 2.26 -2.16
CA CYS A 96 -6.55 2.26 -1.67
C CYS A 96 -6.79 1.14 -0.64
N PRO A 97 -6.16 1.22 0.54
CA PRO A 97 -6.28 0.17 1.57
C PRO A 97 -7.73 -0.04 2.04
N ASP A 98 -8.59 0.97 1.93
CA ASP A 98 -10.02 0.89 2.19
C ASP A 98 -10.79 -0.01 1.19
N LYS A 99 -10.16 -0.37 0.07
CA LYS A 99 -10.71 -1.26 -0.96
C LYS A 99 -10.17 -2.69 -0.88
N GLN A 100 -9.35 -3.05 0.12
CA GLN A 100 -8.79 -4.40 0.26
C GLN A 100 -9.83 -5.53 0.21
N TYR A 101 -11.07 -5.26 0.63
CA TYR A 101 -12.16 -6.24 0.59
C TYR A 101 -12.43 -6.78 -0.82
N VAL A 102 -12.14 -6.03 -1.90
CA VAL A 102 -12.41 -6.51 -3.27
C VAL A 102 -11.50 -7.69 -3.65
N LEU A 103 -10.27 -7.73 -3.11
CA LEU A 103 -9.37 -8.88 -3.28
C LEU A 103 -9.86 -10.09 -2.51
N GLN A 104 -10.40 -9.88 -1.30
CA GLN A 104 -10.98 -10.95 -0.48
C GLN A 104 -12.20 -11.57 -1.17
N GLN A 105 -13.07 -10.73 -1.74
CA GLN A 105 -14.22 -11.16 -2.54
C GLN A 105 -13.77 -12.00 -3.74
N ALA A 106 -12.75 -11.55 -4.48
CA ALA A 106 -12.20 -12.30 -5.61
C ALA A 106 -11.60 -13.66 -5.20
N ALA A 107 -11.00 -13.75 -4.00
CA ALA A 107 -10.48 -14.99 -3.43
C ALA A 107 -11.58 -15.91 -2.85
N GLY A 108 -12.86 -15.54 -2.96
CA GLY A 108 -13.97 -16.29 -2.37
C GLY A 108 -13.96 -16.29 -0.83
N GLN A 109 -13.19 -15.39 -0.21
CA GLN A 109 -13.16 -15.23 1.23
C GLN A 109 -14.43 -14.48 1.68
N PRO A 110 -15.12 -14.94 2.73
CA PRO A 110 -16.18 -14.14 3.35
C PRO A 110 -15.59 -12.81 3.80
N VAL A 111 -16.06 -11.69 3.25
CA VAL A 111 -15.70 -10.36 3.76
C VAL A 111 -16.29 -10.28 5.16
N ALA A 112 -15.44 -10.42 6.19
CA ALA A 112 -15.89 -10.17 7.55
C ALA A 112 -16.43 -8.74 7.60
N PRO A 113 -17.61 -8.49 8.19
CA PRO A 113 -18.06 -7.12 8.41
C PRO A 113 -16.94 -6.35 9.13
N PRO A 114 -16.77 -5.04 8.85
CA PRO A 114 -15.71 -4.25 9.48
C PRO A 114 -15.76 -4.51 10.99
N ALA A 115 -14.62 -4.91 11.56
CA ALA A 115 -14.52 -5.25 12.97
C ALA A 115 -15.19 -4.13 13.75
N ASP A 116 -16.26 -4.47 14.47
CA ASP A 116 -16.95 -3.52 15.33
C ASP A 116 -15.89 -2.95 16.28
N VAL A 117 -15.60 -1.65 16.13
CA VAL A 117 -14.56 -0.94 16.89
C VAL A 117 -14.84 -0.95 18.39
N SER A 118 -16.04 -1.40 18.77
CA SER A 118 -16.54 -1.53 20.13
C SER A 118 -15.88 -2.68 20.93
N GLY A 119 -15.15 -3.60 20.27
CA GLY A 119 -14.54 -4.75 20.95
C GLY A 119 -15.58 -5.71 21.56
N PRO A 120 -15.16 -6.87 22.11
CA PRO A 120 -16.09 -7.75 22.79
C PRO A 120 -16.63 -7.08 24.06
N VAL A 121 -17.96 -7.03 24.20
CA VAL A 121 -18.63 -6.56 25.43
C VAL A 121 -18.09 -7.36 26.62
N LEU A 122 -17.37 -6.68 27.53
CA LEU A 122 -16.83 -7.29 28.73
C LEU A 122 -17.97 -7.77 29.64
N PRO A 123 -17.78 -8.84 30.44
CA PRO A 123 -18.82 -9.35 31.34
C PRO A 123 -19.39 -8.31 32.32
N ALA A 124 -18.62 -7.26 32.62
CA ALA A 124 -19.02 -6.16 33.51
C ALA A 124 -20.06 -5.19 32.89
N GLU A 125 -20.26 -5.23 31.58
CA GLU A 125 -21.22 -4.38 30.86
C GLU A 125 -22.59 -5.09 30.69
N ARG A 126 -22.74 -6.31 31.23
CA ARG A 126 -23.96 -7.11 31.18
C ARG A 126 -24.69 -7.10 32.52
N GLY A 127 -25.29 -5.96 32.87
CA GLY A 127 -26.34 -5.86 33.90
C GLY A 127 -25.92 -6.11 35.35
#